data_AF-A0A353CBI0-F1
#
_entry.id   AF-A0A353CBI0-F1
#
_cell.length_a   1.000
_cell.length_b   1.000
_cell.length_c   1.000
_cell.angle_alpha   90.00
_cell.angle_beta   90.00
_cell.angle_gamma   90.00
#
_symmetry.space_group_name_H-M   'P 1'
#
loop_
_entity.id
_entity.type
_entity.pdbx_description
1 polymer ?
#
loop_
_entity_poly.entity_id
_entity_poly.type
_entity_poly.pdbx_seq_one_letter_code
_entity_poly.pdbx_strand_id
1 'polypeptide(L)'
;MSVPLNAQRLDVRESKLTKILMILLGVFFVPIGIVFIFNGIQGGKVVPLGLGAALILTFVVIFFLMTRATSKGVKYFSESGIGLAGGGEIPYSELRSVVDTMAMRSATKKGLWRTELRFKDGSAAWLIPNKISNFDEVHAFVRGLPCEQSQEDARG
;
A
#
# COMPACT_ATOMS: atom_id res chain seq x y z
N MET A 1 30.59 -3.12 7.02
CA MET A 1 29.81 -3.15 8.27
C MET A 1 28.81 -4.27 8.15
N SER A 2 29.01 -5.36 8.89
CA SER A 2 28.11 -6.51 8.92
C SER A 2 26.90 -6.16 9.78
N VAL A 3 25.70 -6.19 9.17
CA VAL A 3 24.45 -6.18 9.93
C VAL A 3 24.41 -7.49 10.72
N PRO A 4 24.20 -7.48 12.05
CA PRO A 4 24.04 -8.70 12.82
C PRO A 4 22.68 -9.32 12.49
N LEU A 5 22.61 -9.97 11.34
CA LEU A 5 21.47 -10.77 10.88
C LEU A 5 21.72 -12.20 11.32
N ASN A 6 21.03 -12.61 12.38
CA ASN A 6 20.91 -14.02 12.69
C ASN A 6 19.93 -14.65 11.68
N ALA A 7 20.41 -14.95 10.46
CA ALA A 7 19.89 -15.83 9.40
C ALA A 7 18.38 -15.90 9.07
N GLN A 8 17.54 -15.04 9.67
CA GLN A 8 16.10 -15.20 9.64
C GLN A 8 15.49 -14.05 8.85
N ARG A 9 15.07 -14.40 7.63
CA ARG A 9 14.22 -13.57 6.79
C ARG A 9 13.06 -13.01 7.63
N LEU A 10 12.90 -11.68 7.64
CA LEU A 10 11.83 -10.99 8.32
C LEU A 10 10.66 -10.77 7.36
N ASP A 11 9.60 -11.58 7.49
CA ASP A 11 8.40 -11.42 6.69
C ASP A 11 7.53 -10.24 7.20
N VAL A 12 7.06 -9.42 6.27
CA VAL A 12 6.13 -8.32 6.54
C VAL A 12 4.71 -8.88 6.46
N ARG A 13 4.04 -8.96 7.61
CA ARG A 13 2.71 -9.58 7.70
C ARG A 13 1.64 -8.55 7.37
N GLU A 14 1.04 -8.67 6.20
CA GLU A 14 -0.08 -7.81 5.81
C GLU A 14 -1.37 -8.12 6.60
N SER A 15 -2.09 -7.06 7.00
CA SER A 15 -3.44 -7.19 7.54
C SER A 15 -4.42 -7.65 6.47
N LYS A 16 -5.18 -8.71 6.78
CA LYS A 16 -6.24 -9.25 5.90
C LYS A 16 -7.42 -8.29 5.72
N LEU A 17 -7.57 -7.29 6.60
CA LEU A 17 -8.70 -6.37 6.62
C LEU A 17 -8.90 -5.65 5.28
N THR A 18 -7.81 -5.14 4.69
CA THR A 18 -7.86 -4.42 3.40
C THR A 18 -8.40 -5.30 2.28
N LYS A 19 -8.01 -6.59 2.25
CA LYS A 19 -8.47 -7.55 1.24
C LYS A 19 -9.97 -7.85 1.43
N ILE A 20 -10.40 -8.05 2.67
CA ILE A 20 -11.81 -8.27 3.01
C ILE A 20 -12.68 -7.08 2.61
N LEU A 21 -12.27 -5.86 2.98
CA LEU A 21 -12.99 -4.63 2.62
C LEU A 21 -13.11 -4.45 1.10
N MET A 22 -12.06 -4.76 0.34
CA MET A 22 -12.07 -4.67 -1.11
C MET A 22 -13.02 -5.68 -1.76
N ILE A 23 -13.08 -6.90 -1.23
CA ILE A 23 -14.05 -7.92 -1.67
C ILE A 23 -15.47 -7.46 -1.38
N LEU A 24 -15.75 -6.99 -0.16
CA LEU A 24 -17.06 -6.46 0.22
C LEU A 24 -17.47 -5.31 -0.70
N LEU A 25 -16.58 -4.35 -0.94
CA LEU A 25 -16.87 -3.23 -1.84
C LEU A 25 -17.28 -3.71 -3.24
N GLY A 26 -16.58 -4.70 -3.79
CA GLY A 26 -16.92 -5.29 -5.09
C GLY A 26 -18.28 -5.99 -5.09
N VAL A 27 -18.59 -6.75 -4.04
CA VAL A 27 -19.87 -7.45 -3.87
C VAL A 27 -21.05 -6.48 -3.80
N PHE A 28 -20.87 -5.25 -3.31
CA PHE A 28 -21.94 -4.25 -3.32
C PHE A 28 -21.98 -3.43 -4.62
N PHE A 29 -20.86 -2.87 -5.04
CA PHE A 29 -20.83 -1.91 -6.15
C PHE A 29 -21.13 -2.56 -7.49
N VAL A 30 -20.59 -3.75 -7.74
CA VAL A 30 -20.73 -4.41 -9.04
C VAL A 30 -22.16 -4.87 -9.29
N PRO A 31 -22.85 -5.62 -8.40
CA PRO A 31 -24.22 -6.04 -8.65
C PRO A 31 -25.19 -4.87 -8.74
N ILE A 32 -25.07 -3.87 -7.86
CA ILE A 32 -25.91 -2.67 -7.90
C ILE A 32 -25.72 -1.94 -9.23
N GLY A 33 -24.47 -1.72 -9.64
CA GLY A 33 -24.14 -1.09 -10.92
C GLY A 33 -24.73 -1.85 -12.12
N ILE A 34 -24.64 -3.18 -12.12
CA ILE A 34 -25.21 -4.04 -13.16
C ILE A 34 -26.74 -3.91 -13.21
N VAL A 35 -27.43 -3.94 -12.06
CA VAL A 35 -28.90 -3.76 -12.00
C VAL A 35 -29.32 -2.42 -12.58
N PHE A 36 -28.60 -1.33 -12.26
CA PHE A 36 -28.86 0.00 -12.83
C PHE A 36 -28.67 0.03 -14.35
N ILE A 37 -27.62 -0.62 -14.86
CA ILE A 37 -27.40 -0.74 -16.31
C ILE A 37 -28.54 -1.51 -16.97
N PHE A 38 -28.94 -2.67 -16.44
CA PHE A 38 -30.05 -3.46 -16.99
C PHE A 38 -31.37 -2.67 -17.01
N ASN A 39 -31.69 -1.97 -15.93
CA ASN A 39 -32.88 -1.13 -15.85
C ASN A 39 -32.83 0.03 -16.86
N GLY A 40 -31.64 0.61 -17.09
CA GLY A 40 -31.45 1.65 -18.09
C GLY A 40 -31.63 1.15 -19.52
N ILE A 41 -31.12 -0.04 -19.84
CA ILE A 41 -31.26 -0.69 -21.15
C ILE A 41 -32.74 -1.04 -21.41
N GLN A 42 -33.41 -1.71 -20.46
CA GLN A 42 -34.80 -2.12 -20.63
C GLN A 42 -35.77 -0.94 -20.70
N GLY A 43 -35.52 0.13 -19.93
CA GLY A 43 -36.38 1.30 -19.88
C GLY A 43 -36.06 2.40 -20.90
N GLY A 44 -34.98 2.27 -21.67
CA GLY A 44 -34.46 3.33 -22.54
C GLY A 44 -34.06 4.61 -21.77
N LYS A 45 -33.84 4.50 -20.45
CA LYS A 45 -33.56 5.65 -19.58
C LYS A 45 -32.05 5.84 -19.44
N VAL A 46 -31.56 6.99 -19.90
CA VAL A 46 -30.12 7.33 -19.88
C VAL A 46 -29.59 7.49 -18.44
N VAL A 47 -30.41 8.01 -17.51
CA VAL A 47 -30.00 8.28 -16.12
C VAL A 47 -29.54 7.01 -15.37
N PRO A 48 -30.34 5.94 -15.24
CA PRO A 48 -29.91 4.71 -14.55
C PRO A 48 -28.73 4.04 -15.27
N LEU A 49 -28.65 4.12 -16.60
CA LEU A 49 -27.51 3.61 -17.35
C LEU A 49 -26.21 4.32 -16.96
N GLY A 50 -26.23 5.66 -16.93
CA GLY A 50 -25.08 6.47 -16.52
C GLY A 50 -24.65 6.22 -15.08
N LEU A 51 -25.61 6.12 -14.15
CA LEU A 51 -25.32 5.84 -12.75
C LEU A 51 -24.68 4.46 -12.55
N GLY A 52 -25.21 3.43 -13.22
CA GLY A 52 -24.67 2.08 -13.15
C GLY A 52 -23.25 1.99 -13.72
N ALA A 53 -23.00 2.64 -14.86
CA ALA A 53 -21.66 2.72 -15.45
C ALA A 53 -20.67 3.46 -14.54
N ALA A 54 -21.07 4.58 -13.94
CA ALA A 54 -20.24 5.35 -13.02
C ALA A 54 -19.86 4.56 -11.76
N LEU A 55 -20.78 3.77 -11.20
CA LEU A 55 -20.52 2.90 -10.04
C LEU A 55 -19.47 1.83 -10.36
N ILE A 56 -19.64 1.12 -11.48
CA ILE A 56 -18.68 0.09 -11.91
C ILE A 56 -17.32 0.71 -12.21
N LEU A 57 -17.28 1.81 -12.95
CA LEU A 57 -16.03 2.49 -13.29
C LEU A 57 -15.28 2.94 -12.02
N THR A 58 -16.01 3.50 -11.05
CA THR A 58 -15.45 3.92 -9.76
C THR A 58 -14.81 2.74 -9.03
N PHE A 59 -15.49 1.59 -8.98
CA PHE A 59 -14.94 0.39 -8.38
C PHE A 59 -13.67 -0.08 -9.10
N VAL A 60 -13.66 -0.11 -10.44
CA VAL A 60 -12.47 -0.49 -11.23
C VAL A 60 -11.29 0.43 -10.94
N VAL A 61 -11.51 1.75 -10.87
CA VAL A 61 -10.46 2.72 -10.54
C VAL A 61 -9.92 2.49 -9.13
N ILE A 62 -10.79 2.31 -8.13
CA ILE A 62 -10.37 2.02 -6.75
C ILE A 62 -9.57 0.72 -6.70
N PHE A 63 -10.05 -0.34 -7.36
CA PHE A 63 -9.36 -1.63 -7.42
C PHE A 63 -7.97 -1.49 -8.05
N PHE A 64 -7.86 -0.79 -9.18
CA PHE A 64 -6.59 -0.54 -9.86
C PHE A 64 -5.60 0.27 -9.00
N LEU A 65 -6.08 1.34 -8.34
CA LEU A 65 -5.23 2.13 -7.45
C LEU A 65 -4.74 1.31 -6.26
N MET A 66 -5.60 0.44 -5.71
CA MET A 66 -5.24 -0.44 -4.61
C MET A 66 -4.20 -1.49 -5.02
N THR A 67 -4.37 -2.15 -6.17
CA THR A 67 -3.39 -3.13 -6.66
C THR A 67 -2.04 -2.49 -6.96
N ARG A 68 -2.04 -1.30 -7.58
CA ARG A 68 -0.83 -0.49 -7.79
C ARG A 68 -0.17 -0.06 -6.49
N ALA A 69 -0.95 0.26 -5.45
CA ALA A 69 -0.38 0.59 -4.15
C ALA A 69 0.20 -0.64 -3.44
N THR A 70 -0.42 -1.81 -3.59
CA THR A 70 0.09 -3.06 -2.99
C THR A 70 1.37 -3.55 -3.64
N SER A 71 1.59 -3.32 -4.95
CA SER A 71 2.82 -3.77 -5.60
C SER A 71 4.07 -3.08 -5.05
N LYS A 72 3.94 -1.87 -4.49
CA LYS A 72 5.00 -1.12 -3.81
C LYS A 72 5.21 -1.52 -2.34
N GLY A 73 4.37 -2.40 -1.80
CA GLY A 73 4.53 -2.88 -0.42
C GLY A 73 5.77 -3.76 -0.28
N VAL A 74 6.45 -3.68 0.86
CA VAL A 74 7.49 -4.65 1.20
C VAL A 74 6.83 -5.96 1.67
N LYS A 75 7.31 -7.09 1.17
CA LYS A 75 6.85 -8.44 1.54
C LYS A 75 7.77 -9.10 2.55
N TYR A 76 9.07 -8.95 2.39
CA TYR A 76 10.07 -9.50 3.32
C TYR A 76 11.39 -8.73 3.24
N PHE A 77 12.19 -8.85 4.30
CA PHE A 77 13.58 -8.45 4.33
C PHE A 77 14.44 -9.72 4.43
N SER A 78 15.40 -9.85 3.53
CA SER A 78 16.39 -10.93 3.51
C SER A 78 17.77 -10.36 3.89
N GLU A 79 18.80 -11.20 3.84
CA GLU A 79 20.19 -10.76 3.97
C GLU A 79 20.68 -9.99 2.73
N SER A 80 20.19 -10.38 1.55
CA SER A 80 20.58 -9.79 0.27
C SER A 80 19.83 -8.50 -0.05
N GLY A 81 18.60 -8.34 0.44
CA GLY A 81 17.78 -7.18 0.07
C GLY A 81 16.35 -7.18 0.59
N ILE A 82 15.53 -6.45 -0.14
CA ILE A 82 14.14 -6.13 0.19
C ILE A 82 13.24 -6.75 -0.88
N GLY A 83 12.44 -7.74 -0.49
CA GLY A 83 11.48 -8.39 -1.36
C GLY A 83 10.19 -7.58 -1.47
N LEU A 84 9.73 -7.28 -2.68
CA LEU A 84 8.50 -6.52 -2.90
C LEU A 84 7.29 -7.44 -3.06
N ALA A 85 6.11 -6.94 -2.66
CA ALA A 85 4.84 -7.63 -2.84
C ALA A 85 4.47 -7.75 -4.33
N GLY A 86 4.89 -6.79 -5.16
CA GLY A 86 4.76 -6.85 -6.63
C GLY A 86 5.70 -7.85 -7.31
N GLY A 87 6.58 -8.51 -6.56
CA GLY A 87 7.63 -9.39 -7.08
C GLY A 87 8.98 -8.69 -7.20
N GLY A 88 10.03 -9.50 -7.33
CA GLY A 88 11.41 -9.03 -7.34
C GLY A 88 11.98 -8.76 -5.93
N GLU A 89 13.29 -8.63 -5.90
CA GLU A 89 14.07 -8.32 -4.70
C GLU A 89 15.06 -7.21 -5.06
N ILE A 90 15.08 -6.14 -4.27
CA ILE A 90 15.97 -5.01 -4.47
C ILE A 90 17.12 -5.13 -3.46
N PRO A 91 18.39 -5.20 -3.89
CA PRO A 91 19.50 -5.37 -2.97
C PRO A 91 19.71 -4.11 -2.12
N TYR A 92 20.22 -4.28 -0.90
CA TYR A 92 20.46 -3.13 0.00
C TYR A 92 21.45 -2.11 -0.56
N SER A 93 22.32 -2.51 -1.49
CA SER A 93 23.22 -1.58 -2.19
C SER A 93 22.48 -0.51 -3.00
N GLU A 94 21.24 -0.79 -3.41
CA GLU A 94 20.37 0.16 -4.11
C GLU A 94 19.56 1.04 -3.15
N LEU A 95 19.53 0.72 -1.86
CA LEU A 95 18.86 1.54 -0.86
C LEU A 95 19.63 2.85 -0.68
N ARG A 96 18.94 3.97 -0.90
CA ARG A 96 19.49 5.31 -0.75
C ARG A 96 19.16 5.88 0.63
N SER A 97 17.88 5.88 0.98
CA SER A 97 17.41 6.45 2.25
C SER A 97 16.10 5.84 2.70
N VAL A 98 15.81 6.02 3.98
CA VAL A 98 14.54 5.69 4.62
C VAL A 98 13.91 7.00 5.10
N VAL A 99 12.65 7.21 4.72
CA VAL A 99 11.93 8.44 5.01
C VAL A 99 10.64 8.14 5.76
N ASP A 100 10.55 8.61 6.99
CA ASP A 100 9.33 8.54 7.78
C ASP A 100 8.44 9.73 7.45
N THR A 101 7.34 9.46 6.74
CA THR A 101 6.32 10.47 6.49
C THR A 101 5.36 10.53 7.68
N MET A 102 5.27 11.68 8.32
CA MET A 102 4.29 11.94 9.40
C MET A 102 3.03 12.60 8.85
N ALA A 103 1.85 12.09 9.20
CA ALA A 103 0.59 12.76 8.93
C ALA A 103 -0.04 13.28 10.22
N MET A 104 -0.68 14.45 10.12
CA MET A 104 -1.43 15.04 11.20
C MET A 104 -2.75 14.28 11.37
N ARG A 105 -2.88 13.49 12.43
CA ARG A 105 -4.05 12.65 12.72
C ARG A 105 -5.13 13.42 13.47
N SER A 106 -4.75 14.47 14.20
CA SER A 106 -5.62 15.47 14.81
C SER A 106 -4.86 16.80 14.94
N ALA A 107 -5.55 17.88 15.38
CA ALA A 107 -4.95 19.19 15.62
C ALA A 107 -3.67 19.16 16.47
N THR A 108 -3.48 18.12 17.29
CA THR A 108 -2.37 18.01 18.26
C THR A 108 -1.55 16.72 18.16
N LYS A 109 -1.95 15.73 17.35
CA LYS A 109 -1.24 14.44 17.25
C LYS A 109 -0.74 14.20 15.82
N LYS A 110 0.58 14.24 15.64
CA LYS A 110 1.25 13.68 14.46
C LYS A 110 1.39 12.18 14.67
N GLY A 111 1.01 11.39 13.67
CA GLY A 111 1.19 9.95 13.64
C GLY A 111 2.00 9.56 12.41
N LEU A 112 2.76 8.47 12.52
CA LEU A 112 3.45 7.91 11.36
C LEU A 112 2.43 7.48 10.33
N TRP A 113 2.52 8.07 9.14
CA TRP A 113 1.64 7.77 8.02
C TRP A 113 2.18 6.58 7.23
N ARG A 114 3.47 6.63 6.91
CA ARG A 114 4.20 5.59 6.19
C ARG A 114 5.70 5.80 6.37
N THR A 115 6.45 4.72 6.18
CA THR A 115 7.90 4.75 5.98
C THR A 115 8.18 4.40 4.52
N GLU A 116 8.92 5.25 3.82
CA GLU A 116 9.36 5.03 2.45
C GLU A 116 10.82 4.58 2.42
N LEU A 117 11.09 3.45 1.76
CA LEU A 117 12.44 3.03 1.41
C LEU A 117 12.71 3.54 -0.01
N ARG A 118 13.54 4.58 -0.14
CA ARG A 118 13.89 5.21 -1.42
C ARG A 118 15.14 4.56 -1.99
N PHE A 119 15.09 4.18 -3.26
CA PHE A 119 16.18 3.52 -3.96
C PHE A 119 16.90 4.47 -4.92
N LYS A 120 18.11 4.10 -5.36
CA LYS A 120 18.95 4.92 -6.24
C LYS A 120 18.35 5.12 -7.64
N ASP A 121 17.60 4.14 -8.13
CA ASP A 121 16.88 4.20 -9.42
C ASP A 121 15.64 5.11 -9.40
N GLY A 122 15.33 5.72 -8.24
CA GLY A 122 14.15 6.58 -8.05
C GLY A 122 12.88 5.80 -7.70
N SER A 123 12.93 4.47 -7.63
CA SER A 123 11.84 3.66 -7.11
C SER A 123 11.72 3.82 -5.59
N ALA A 124 10.56 3.41 -5.06
CA ALA A 124 10.33 3.43 -3.62
C ALA A 124 9.42 2.27 -3.19
N ALA A 125 9.76 1.67 -2.06
CA ALA A 125 8.94 0.70 -1.37
C ALA A 125 8.30 1.31 -0.12
N TRP A 126 7.11 0.86 0.23
CA TRP A 126 6.31 1.47 1.29
C TRP A 126 6.03 0.49 2.42
N LEU A 127 6.15 1.00 3.64
CA LEU A 127 5.64 0.38 4.85
C LEU A 127 4.53 1.28 5.40
N ILE A 128 3.33 0.75 5.54
CA ILE A 128 2.18 1.50 6.04
C ILE A 128 1.75 0.84 7.36
N PRO A 129 1.83 1.55 8.51
CA PRO A 129 1.57 0.97 9.82
C PRO A 129 0.24 0.23 9.91
N ASN A 130 -0.83 0.84 9.41
CA ASN A 130 -2.18 0.25 9.46
C ASN A 130 -2.34 -0.99 8.57
N LYS A 131 -1.40 -1.27 7.66
CA LYS A 131 -1.44 -2.44 6.77
C LYS A 131 -0.55 -3.57 7.25
N ILE A 132 0.32 -3.37 8.23
CA ILE A 132 1.32 -4.35 8.65
C ILE A 132 1.05 -4.72 10.11
N SER A 133 0.78 -6.00 10.39
CA SER A 133 0.44 -6.45 11.74
C SER A 133 1.65 -6.54 12.67
N ASN A 134 2.85 -6.78 12.13
CA ASN A 134 4.12 -6.75 12.87
C ASN A 134 4.91 -5.46 12.57
N PHE A 135 4.23 -4.31 12.46
CA PHE A 135 4.87 -3.06 12.05
C PHE A 135 6.01 -2.65 12.96
N ASP A 136 5.86 -2.76 14.28
CA ASP A 136 6.89 -2.32 15.23
C ASP A 136 8.22 -3.08 15.05
N GLU A 137 8.15 -4.39 14.80
CA GLU A 137 9.30 -5.24 14.50
C GLU A 137 9.97 -4.83 13.19
N VAL A 138 9.17 -4.69 12.13
CA VAL A 138 9.65 -4.29 10.79
C VAL A 138 10.27 -2.90 10.82
N HIS A 139 9.64 -1.96 11.52
CA HIS A 139 10.11 -0.60 11.64
C HIS A 139 11.41 -0.52 12.44
N ALA A 140 11.53 -1.27 13.54
CA ALA A 140 12.78 -1.37 14.30
C ALA A 140 13.93 -1.90 13.42
N PHE A 141 13.66 -2.93 12.60
CA PHE A 141 14.64 -3.44 11.64
C PHE A 141 15.08 -2.37 10.63
N VAL A 142 14.12 -1.68 10.01
CA VAL A 142 14.41 -0.64 9.00
C VAL A 142 15.19 0.54 9.58
N ARG A 143 14.95 0.91 10.85
CA ARG A 143 15.71 1.96 11.54
C ARG A 143 17.15 1.55 11.84
N GLY A 144 17.45 0.25 11.85
CA GLY A 144 18.81 -0.28 12.00
C GLY A 144 19.60 -0.36 10.70
N LEU A 145 19.00 -0.07 9.54
CA LEU A 145 19.69 -0.16 8.25
C LEU A 145 20.75 0.94 8.09
N PRO A 146 21.94 0.64 7.54
CA PRO A 146 23.04 1.58 7.39
C PRO A 146 22.83 2.54 6.21
N CYS A 147 21.78 3.37 6.28
CA CYS A 147 21.41 4.34 5.27
C CYS A 147 20.92 5.65 5.92
N GLU A 148 20.77 6.70 5.11
CA GLU A 148 20.25 7.97 5.60
C GLU A 148 18.81 7.82 6.07
N GLN A 149 18.53 8.27 7.28
CA GLN A 149 17.21 8.26 7.89
C GLN A 149 16.70 9.70 7.98
N SER A 150 15.55 9.99 7.38
CA SER A 150 14.93 11.31 7.45
C SER A 150 13.46 11.23 7.82
N GLN A 151 12.90 12.37 8.22
CA GLN A 151 11.51 12.51 8.59
C GLN A 151 10.92 13.68 7.81
N GLU A 152 9.79 13.44 7.14
CA GLU A 152 9.09 14.42 6.30
C GLU A 152 7.65 14.60 6.82
N ASP A 153 7.13 15.83 6.79
CA ASP A 153 5.71 16.06 7.04
C ASP A 153 4.93 15.80 5.74
N ALA A 154 3.79 15.12 5.83
CA ALA A 154 2.94 14.78 4.68
C ALA A 154 2.33 16.01 3.95
N ARG A 155 2.63 17.23 4.39
CA ARG A 155 2.15 18.51 3.83
C ARG A 155 3.18 19.22 2.93
N GLY A 156 4.31 18.58 2.65
CA GLY A 156 5.32 19.09 1.72
C GLY A 156 4.77 19.34 0.32
#